data_AF-A0A1M5J0N7-F1
#
_entry.id   AF-A0A1M5J0N7-F1
#
_cell.length_a   1.000
_cell.length_b   1.000
_cell.length_c   1.000
_cell.angle_alpha   90.00
_cell.angle_beta   90.00
_cell.angle_gamma   90.00
#
_symmetry.space_group_name_H-M   'P 1'
#
loop_
_entity.id
_entity.type
_entity.pdbx_description
1 polymer ?
#
loop_
_entity_poly.entity_id
_entity_poly.type
_entity_poly.pdbx_seq_one_letter_code
_entity_poly.pdbx_strand_id
1 'polypeptide(L)'
;MKEKNFTVYHVVTRKKMKIGQEIYFDKHQKNTLSSFFLEKEQLNLKGEDFIQILYGSYTEDGLVMNKEDADVAIRYVSQTIRAIREVIVEMVRLQEYPEYPSRLSCLYAAKNYEDALKWKDLFESYNRKVLQIVKLQVNGNYFEGDGDLLPKEDGVPFSKKIEQAKEYWKGNINNNLPELLVNGKIIVVDIIDDFVN
;
A
#
# COMPACT_ATOMS: atom_id res chain seq x y z
N MET A 1 20.96 -13.05 7.56
CA MET A 1 19.71 -13.76 7.88
C MET A 1 19.43 -14.73 6.74
N LYS A 2 19.11 -16.00 7.02
CA LYS A 2 18.85 -17.00 5.97
C LYS A 2 17.52 -16.69 5.29
N GLU A 3 17.54 -16.46 3.99
CA GLU A 3 16.34 -16.30 3.18
C GLU A 3 15.45 -17.54 3.34
N LYS A 4 14.16 -17.32 3.54
CA LYS A 4 13.19 -18.42 3.71
C LYS A 4 12.54 -18.67 2.35
N ASN A 5 12.46 -19.94 1.98
CA ASN A 5 11.65 -20.38 0.85
C ASN A 5 10.23 -20.70 1.34
N PHE A 6 9.23 -20.02 0.80
CA PHE A 6 7.84 -20.24 1.15
C PHE A 6 6.90 -19.93 -0.02
N THR A 7 5.67 -20.42 0.09
CA THR A 7 4.63 -20.26 -0.94
C THR A 7 3.57 -19.28 -0.45
N VAL A 8 3.11 -18.40 -1.34
CA VAL A 8 2.02 -17.44 -1.09
C VAL A 8 1.12 -17.32 -2.31
N TYR A 9 0.00 -16.61 -2.16
CA TYR A 9 -0.95 -16.35 -3.24
C TYR A 9 -1.09 -14.86 -3.50
N HIS A 10 -1.32 -14.46 -4.74
CA HIS A 10 -1.46 -13.05 -5.10
C HIS A 10 -2.65 -12.80 -6.01
N VAL A 11 -3.44 -11.78 -5.67
CA VAL A 11 -4.59 -11.31 -6.44
C VAL A 11 -4.11 -10.29 -7.47
N VAL A 12 -4.12 -10.67 -8.75
CA VAL A 12 -3.64 -9.84 -9.86
C VAL A 12 -4.76 -8.94 -10.35
N THR A 13 -4.54 -7.61 -10.35
CA THR A 13 -5.56 -6.62 -10.78
C THR A 13 -5.13 -5.68 -11.89
N ARG A 14 -3.83 -5.62 -12.21
CA ARG A 14 -3.28 -4.65 -13.17
C ARG A 14 -2.98 -5.27 -14.53
N LYS A 15 -2.01 -6.18 -14.55
CA LYS A 15 -1.53 -6.86 -15.74
C LYS A 15 -1.39 -8.34 -15.41
N LYS A 16 -1.98 -9.21 -16.23
CA LYS A 16 -1.86 -10.65 -16.08
C LYS A 16 -0.39 -11.07 -15.96
N MET A 17 -0.14 -12.00 -15.06
CA MET A 17 1.17 -12.61 -14.85
C MET A 17 1.30 -13.89 -15.67
N LYS A 18 2.54 -14.36 -15.82
CA LYS A 18 2.87 -15.61 -16.53
C LYS A 18 3.65 -16.54 -15.62
N ILE A 19 3.46 -17.85 -15.78
CA ILE A 19 4.29 -18.85 -15.11
C ILE A 19 5.77 -18.61 -15.46
N GLY A 20 6.64 -18.68 -14.46
CA GLY A 20 8.07 -18.37 -14.58
C GLY A 20 8.41 -16.89 -14.55
N GLN A 21 7.42 -15.98 -14.49
CA GLN A 21 7.68 -14.56 -14.32
C GLN A 21 8.36 -14.32 -12.97
N GLU A 22 9.50 -13.65 -13.01
CA GLU A 22 10.22 -13.22 -11.81
C GLU A 22 9.84 -11.79 -11.43
N ILE A 23 9.64 -11.56 -10.14
CA ILE A 23 9.45 -10.26 -9.52
C ILE A 23 10.50 -10.16 -8.42
N TYR A 24 11.17 -9.02 -8.36
CA TYR A 24 12.17 -8.76 -7.35
C TYR A 24 11.71 -7.55 -6.54
N PHE A 25 11.87 -7.65 -5.22
CA PHE A 25 11.76 -6.51 -4.31
C PHE A 25 12.97 -6.54 -3.37
N ASP A 26 14.04 -5.85 -3.77
CA ASP A 26 15.20 -5.55 -2.93
C ASP A 26 15.13 -4.13 -2.34
N LYS A 27 16.23 -3.68 -1.74
CA LYS A 27 16.31 -2.39 -1.06
C LYS A 27 16.02 -1.17 -1.95
N HIS A 28 15.94 -1.31 -3.27
CA HIS A 28 15.85 -0.17 -4.20
C HIS A 28 14.58 -0.13 -5.05
N GLN A 29 13.78 -1.20 -5.05
CA GLN A 29 12.63 -1.32 -5.95
C GLN A 29 11.34 -0.84 -5.28
N LYS A 30 10.88 0.34 -5.69
CA LYS A 30 9.60 0.88 -5.22
C LYS A 30 8.43 0.10 -5.82
N ASN A 31 7.44 -0.19 -4.99
CA ASN A 31 6.19 -0.74 -5.48
C ASN A 31 5.25 0.37 -5.98
N THR A 32 4.12 -0.07 -6.54
CA THR A 32 3.06 0.81 -7.03
C THR A 32 2.54 1.79 -5.97
N LEU A 33 2.43 1.34 -4.72
CA LEU A 33 1.89 2.15 -3.63
C LEU A 33 2.81 3.33 -3.36
N SER A 34 4.14 3.10 -3.35
CA SER A 34 5.14 4.17 -3.25
C SER A 34 4.97 5.20 -4.37
N SER A 35 4.94 4.79 -5.65
CA SER A 35 4.79 5.76 -6.74
C SER A 35 3.47 6.53 -6.69
N PHE A 36 2.37 5.87 -6.31
CA PHE A 36 1.07 6.53 -6.26
C PHE A 36 0.97 7.60 -5.16
N PHE A 37 1.50 7.33 -3.96
CA PHE A 37 1.37 8.26 -2.84
C PHE A 37 2.54 9.24 -2.70
N LEU A 38 3.76 8.85 -3.04
CA LEU A 38 4.96 9.64 -2.77
C LEU A 38 5.47 10.43 -3.99
N GLU A 39 5.13 10.03 -5.22
CA GLU A 39 5.70 10.63 -6.45
C GLU A 39 4.67 11.42 -7.26
N LYS A 40 3.38 11.13 -7.10
CA LYS A 40 2.32 11.81 -7.86
C LYS A 40 2.03 13.20 -7.29
N GLU A 41 2.00 14.21 -8.14
CA GLU A 41 1.55 15.56 -7.76
C GLU A 41 0.08 15.81 -8.13
N GLN A 42 -0.55 16.74 -7.40
CA GLN A 42 -1.92 17.19 -7.64
C GLN A 42 -1.87 18.70 -7.90
N LEU A 43 -2.08 19.09 -9.15
CA LEU A 43 -1.97 20.48 -9.61
C LEU A 43 -3.29 20.94 -10.24
N ASN A 44 -3.55 22.24 -10.21
CA ASN A 44 -4.56 22.88 -11.05
C ASN A 44 -3.99 23.17 -12.47
N LEU A 45 -4.80 23.72 -13.37
CA LEU A 45 -4.43 24.08 -14.75
C LEU A 45 -3.33 25.15 -14.83
N LYS A 46 -3.12 25.91 -13.75
CA LYS A 46 -2.03 26.90 -13.65
C LYS A 46 -0.73 26.28 -13.14
N GLY A 47 -0.76 25.00 -12.76
CA GLY A 47 0.40 24.30 -12.18
C GLY A 47 0.59 24.57 -10.69
N GLU A 48 -0.43 25.02 -9.98
CA GLU A 48 -0.37 25.30 -8.54
C GLU A 48 -0.74 24.04 -7.74
N ASP A 49 0.06 23.72 -6.71
CA ASP A 49 -0.26 22.70 -5.72
C ASP A 49 -1.21 23.24 -4.62
N PHE A 50 -1.73 22.35 -3.78
CA PHE A 50 -2.65 22.76 -2.72
C PHE A 50 -2.04 23.72 -1.71
N ILE A 51 -0.75 23.64 -1.40
CA ILE A 51 -0.11 24.55 -0.44
C ILE A 51 -0.07 25.97 -1.03
N GLN A 52 0.28 26.10 -2.31
CA GLN A 52 0.23 27.37 -3.03
C GLN A 52 -1.20 27.92 -3.09
N ILE A 53 -2.17 27.08 -3.48
CA ILE A 53 -3.59 27.44 -3.53
C ILE A 53 -4.09 27.88 -2.16
N LEU A 54 -3.77 27.14 -1.09
CA LEU A 54 -4.21 27.42 0.27
C LEU A 54 -3.76 28.80 0.74
N TYR A 55 -2.47 29.12 0.56
CA TYR A 55 -1.94 30.42 0.95
C TYR A 55 -2.40 31.55 0.01
N GLY A 56 -2.58 31.29 -1.27
CA GLY A 56 -3.10 32.26 -2.23
C GLY A 56 -4.60 32.55 -2.07
N SER A 57 -5.36 31.61 -1.52
CA SER A 57 -6.82 31.69 -1.35
C SER A 57 -7.27 32.14 0.04
N TYR A 58 -6.33 32.38 0.97
CA TYR A 58 -6.63 32.87 2.31
C TYR A 58 -6.51 34.39 2.36
N THR A 59 -7.65 35.07 2.44
CA THR A 59 -7.76 36.53 2.45
C THR A 59 -8.40 37.03 3.75
N GLU A 60 -8.68 38.33 3.84
CA GLU A 60 -9.42 38.92 4.97
C GLU A 60 -10.82 38.30 5.13
N ASP A 61 -11.42 37.80 4.04
CA ASP A 61 -12.71 37.11 4.03
C ASP A 61 -12.61 35.62 4.42
N GLY A 62 -11.42 35.14 4.74
CA GLY A 62 -11.14 33.74 5.06
C GLY A 62 -10.67 32.93 3.85
N LEU A 63 -10.96 31.62 3.86
CA LEU A 63 -10.52 30.69 2.81
C LEU A 63 -11.59 30.55 1.72
N VAL A 64 -11.32 31.09 0.53
CA VAL A 64 -12.26 31.07 -0.60
C VAL A 64 -11.60 30.43 -1.82
N MET A 65 -12.05 29.23 -2.19
CA MET A 65 -11.55 28.49 -3.35
C MET A 65 -12.63 28.35 -4.42
N ASN A 66 -12.23 28.40 -5.69
CA ASN A 66 -13.10 27.97 -6.79
C ASN A 66 -13.20 26.43 -6.84
N LYS A 67 -14.05 25.90 -7.72
CA LYS A 67 -14.27 24.46 -7.84
C LYS A 67 -12.99 23.67 -8.13
N GLU A 68 -12.17 24.15 -9.05
CA GLU A 68 -10.95 23.44 -9.47
C GLU A 68 -9.94 23.36 -8.33
N ASP A 69 -9.72 24.48 -7.65
CA ASP A 69 -8.81 24.59 -6.52
C ASP A 69 -9.28 23.76 -5.32
N ALA A 70 -10.60 23.73 -5.08
CA ALA A 70 -11.20 22.85 -4.07
C ALA A 70 -11.04 21.36 -4.44
N ASP A 71 -11.18 20.99 -5.71
CA ASP A 71 -10.95 19.62 -6.18
C ASP A 71 -9.48 19.21 -6.00
N VAL A 72 -8.52 20.13 -6.26
CA VAL A 72 -7.08 19.91 -5.96
C VAL A 72 -6.86 19.72 -4.47
N ALA A 73 -7.48 20.56 -3.62
CA ALA A 73 -7.37 20.45 -2.18
C ALA A 73 -7.78 19.07 -1.66
N ILE A 74 -8.95 18.57 -2.08
CA ILE A 74 -9.45 17.25 -1.64
C ILE A 74 -8.54 16.12 -2.12
N ARG A 75 -8.05 16.17 -3.37
CA ARG A 75 -7.12 15.16 -3.89
C ARG A 75 -5.79 15.20 -3.14
N TYR A 76 -5.24 16.38 -2.91
CA TYR A 76 -3.98 16.57 -2.19
C TYR A 76 -4.09 16.07 -0.75
N VAL A 77 -5.10 16.49 0.01
CA VAL A 77 -5.26 16.07 1.42
C VAL A 77 -5.45 14.56 1.50
N SER A 78 -6.28 13.98 0.63
CA SER A 78 -6.54 12.53 0.58
C SER A 78 -5.28 11.72 0.26
N GLN A 79 -4.44 12.22 -0.65
CA GLN A 79 -3.19 11.56 -0.99
C GLN A 79 -2.12 11.76 0.10
N THR A 80 -1.97 12.98 0.60
CA THR A 80 -0.93 13.37 1.55
C THR A 80 -1.11 12.67 2.89
N ILE A 81 -2.33 12.52 3.40
CA ILE A 81 -2.54 11.80 4.66
C ILE A 81 -2.16 10.31 4.55
N ARG A 82 -2.38 9.70 3.38
CA ARG A 82 -1.94 8.32 3.09
C ARG A 82 -0.43 8.25 2.91
N ALA A 83 0.20 9.22 2.26
CA ALA A 83 1.65 9.32 2.18
C ALA A 83 2.29 9.43 3.57
N ILE A 84 1.75 10.29 4.43
CA ILE A 84 2.17 10.44 5.84
C ILE A 84 2.07 9.11 6.58
N ARG A 85 0.95 8.39 6.44
CA ARG A 85 0.80 7.05 7.04
C ARG A 85 1.95 6.13 6.65
N GLU A 86 2.23 6.01 5.35
CA GLU A 86 3.27 5.08 4.87
C GLU A 86 4.68 5.52 5.32
N VAL A 87 4.97 6.83 5.35
CA VAL A 87 6.25 7.37 5.84
C VAL A 87 6.45 7.10 7.33
N ILE A 88 5.42 7.33 8.16
CA ILE A 88 5.49 7.05 9.60
C ILE A 88 5.66 5.56 9.85
N VAL A 89 4.91 4.72 9.13
CA VAL A 89 4.99 3.26 9.26
C VAL A 89 6.38 2.75 8.85
N GLU A 90 6.97 3.28 7.76
CA GLU A 90 8.33 2.93 7.35
C GLU A 90 9.38 3.43 8.36
N MET A 91 9.21 4.63 8.91
CA MET A 91 10.10 5.17 9.94
C MET A 91 10.16 4.25 11.17
N VAL A 92 9.01 3.81 11.67
CA VAL A 92 8.95 2.86 12.81
C VAL A 92 9.56 1.51 12.43
N ARG A 93 9.29 1.00 11.22
CA ARG A 93 9.90 -0.24 10.73
C ARG A 93 11.41 -0.17 10.77
N LEU A 94 12.01 0.91 10.28
CA LEU A 94 13.46 1.10 10.25
C LEU A 94 14.08 1.17 11.66
N GLN A 95 13.34 1.70 12.64
CA GLN A 95 13.81 1.86 14.01
C GLN A 95 13.72 0.57 14.83
N GLU A 96 12.61 -0.17 14.69
CA GLU A 96 12.26 -1.25 15.62
C GLU A 96 12.16 -2.63 14.96
N TYR A 97 11.87 -2.70 13.65
CA TYR A 97 11.62 -3.94 12.92
C TYR A 97 12.32 -3.98 11.55
N PRO A 98 13.64 -3.69 11.47
CA PRO A 98 14.35 -3.52 10.20
C PRO A 98 14.37 -4.78 9.33
N GLU A 99 14.09 -5.95 9.90
CA GLU A 99 14.01 -7.25 9.23
C GLU A 99 12.74 -7.47 8.40
N TYR A 100 11.64 -6.76 8.68
CA TYR A 100 10.39 -6.92 7.95
C TYR A 100 10.43 -6.23 6.58
N PRO A 101 9.70 -6.76 5.58
CA PRO A 101 9.54 -6.08 4.30
C PRO A 101 8.96 -4.67 4.46
N SER A 102 9.49 -3.70 3.71
CA SER A 102 8.89 -2.37 3.64
C SER A 102 7.61 -2.40 2.83
N ARG A 103 6.55 -1.75 3.32
CA ARG A 103 5.30 -1.52 2.57
C ARG A 103 5.50 -0.72 1.28
N LEU A 104 6.59 0.06 1.20
CA LEU A 104 6.97 0.83 0.02
C LEU A 104 7.75 0.01 -1.01
N SER A 105 8.17 -1.20 -0.63
CA SER A 105 9.06 -2.08 -1.42
C SER A 105 8.76 -3.55 -1.13
N CYS A 106 7.50 -3.94 -1.31
CA CYS A 106 7.03 -5.31 -1.18
C CYS A 106 5.95 -5.64 -2.22
N LEU A 107 5.67 -6.93 -2.37
CA LEU A 107 4.43 -7.41 -2.95
C LEU A 107 3.41 -7.71 -1.83
N TYR A 108 2.16 -7.32 -2.05
CA TYR A 108 1.04 -7.68 -1.19
C TYR A 108 0.50 -9.04 -1.61
N ALA A 109 0.38 -9.97 -0.67
CA ALA A 109 -0.01 -11.36 -0.91
C ALA A 109 -1.02 -11.84 0.15
N ALA A 110 -1.48 -13.07 -0.04
CA ALA A 110 -2.28 -13.84 0.89
C ALA A 110 -1.50 -15.10 1.30
N LYS A 111 -1.65 -15.52 2.55
CA LYS A 111 -0.95 -16.67 3.12
C LYS A 111 -1.38 -17.99 2.49
N ASN A 112 -2.67 -18.11 2.19
CA ASN A 112 -3.28 -19.28 1.58
C ASN A 112 -4.31 -18.85 0.52
N TYR A 113 -4.81 -19.82 -0.24
CA TYR A 113 -5.76 -19.58 -1.32
C TYR A 113 -7.12 -19.08 -0.82
N GLU A 114 -7.59 -19.55 0.34
CA GLU A 114 -8.85 -19.10 0.92
C GLU A 114 -8.82 -17.60 1.26
N ASP A 115 -7.71 -17.13 1.83
CA ASP A 115 -7.50 -15.70 2.08
C ASP A 115 -7.42 -14.91 0.78
N ALA A 116 -6.83 -15.47 -0.28
CA ALA A 116 -6.81 -14.83 -1.60
C ALA A 116 -8.23 -14.66 -2.18
N LEU A 117 -9.12 -15.64 -1.97
CA LEU A 117 -10.53 -15.54 -2.35
C LEU A 117 -11.26 -14.45 -1.55
N LYS A 118 -11.06 -14.38 -0.23
CA LYS A 118 -11.61 -13.29 0.59
C LYS A 118 -11.12 -11.91 0.12
N TRP A 119 -9.84 -11.78 -0.21
CA TRP A 119 -9.29 -10.56 -0.80
C TRP A 119 -9.89 -10.25 -2.18
N LYS A 120 -10.11 -11.25 -3.04
CA LYS A 120 -10.81 -11.07 -4.32
C LYS A 120 -12.21 -10.51 -4.11
N ASP A 121 -13.01 -11.13 -3.24
CA ASP A 121 -14.40 -10.72 -2.98
C ASP A 121 -14.45 -9.28 -2.45
N LEU A 122 -13.53 -8.92 -1.56
CA LEU A 122 -13.38 -7.55 -1.08
C LEU A 122 -13.07 -6.60 -2.24
N PHE A 123 -12.12 -6.91 -3.12
CA PHE A 123 -11.79 -6.07 -4.27
C PHE A 123 -12.98 -5.87 -5.21
N GLU A 124 -13.73 -6.93 -5.50
CA GLU A 124 -14.91 -6.88 -6.37
C GLU A 124 -16.04 -6.04 -5.75
N SER A 125 -16.24 -6.10 -4.43
CA SER A 125 -17.20 -5.22 -3.73
C SER A 125 -16.90 -3.73 -3.88
N TYR A 126 -15.63 -3.36 -4.15
CA TYR A 126 -15.19 -2.01 -4.48
C TYR A 126 -15.10 -1.75 -5.99
N ASN A 127 -15.72 -2.59 -6.82
CA ASN A 127 -15.67 -2.52 -8.28
C ASN A 127 -14.23 -2.58 -8.85
N ARG A 128 -13.30 -3.23 -8.15
CA ARG A 128 -11.93 -3.42 -8.64
C ARG A 128 -11.84 -4.76 -9.35
N LYS A 129 -11.64 -4.71 -10.67
CA LYS A 129 -11.52 -5.92 -11.50
C LYS A 129 -10.31 -6.77 -11.08
N VAL A 130 -10.57 -8.05 -10.80
CA VAL A 130 -9.55 -9.08 -10.57
C VAL A 130 -9.33 -9.85 -11.87
N LEU A 131 -8.06 -10.03 -12.26
CA LEU A 131 -7.67 -10.69 -13.50
C LEU A 131 -7.32 -12.16 -13.26
N GLN A 132 -6.53 -12.44 -12.21
CA GLN A 132 -6.02 -13.77 -11.90
C GLN A 132 -5.80 -13.91 -10.39
N ILE A 133 -5.80 -15.16 -9.90
CA ILE A 133 -5.13 -15.54 -8.66
C ILE A 133 -3.95 -16.42 -9.03
N VAL A 134 -2.75 -16.05 -8.58
CA VAL A 134 -1.51 -16.77 -8.89
C VAL A 134 -0.85 -17.30 -7.63
N LYS A 135 -0.16 -18.44 -7.77
CA LYS A 135 0.68 -19.02 -6.74
C LYS A 135 2.12 -18.56 -6.94
N LEU A 136 2.74 -18.12 -5.86
CA LEU A 136 4.09 -17.56 -5.87
C LEU A 136 5.01 -18.41 -4.99
N GLN A 137 6.23 -18.64 -5.48
CA GLN A 137 7.34 -19.11 -4.67
C GLN A 137 8.23 -17.92 -4.33
N VAL A 138 8.44 -17.70 -3.04
CA VAL A 138 9.21 -16.56 -2.51
C VAL A 138 10.48 -17.10 -1.87
N ASN A 139 11.60 -16.47 -2.18
CA ASN A 139 12.86 -16.57 -1.46
C ASN A 139 13.17 -15.19 -0.86
N GLY A 140 12.86 -15.00 0.42
CA GLY A 140 12.96 -13.70 1.08
C GLY A 140 12.36 -13.68 2.47
N ASN A 141 11.79 -12.53 2.86
CA ASN A 141 11.11 -12.34 4.14
C ASN A 141 9.62 -12.06 3.94
N TYR A 142 8.85 -12.21 5.01
CA TYR A 142 7.44 -11.83 5.04
C TYR A 142 7.07 -11.15 6.36
N PHE A 143 5.94 -10.45 6.35
CA PHE A 143 5.26 -9.92 7.52
C PHE A 143 3.75 -10.12 7.37
N GLU A 144 3.10 -10.67 8.40
CA GLU A 144 1.64 -10.81 8.47
C GLU A 144 1.08 -9.61 9.25
N GLY A 145 0.50 -8.65 8.52
CA GLY A 145 -0.01 -7.41 9.08
C GLY A 145 -1.53 -7.38 9.21
N ASP A 146 -2.00 -6.56 10.14
CA ASP A 146 -3.40 -6.17 10.24
C ASP A 146 -3.59 -4.72 9.77
N GLY A 147 -4.23 -4.56 8.61
CA GLY A 147 -4.53 -3.26 8.04
C GLY A 147 -5.36 -2.35 8.95
N ASP A 148 -6.12 -2.92 9.89
CA ASP A 148 -6.91 -2.14 10.85
C ASP A 148 -6.06 -1.49 11.94
N LEU A 149 -4.82 -1.94 12.14
CA LEU A 149 -3.88 -1.32 13.07
C LEU A 149 -3.09 -0.16 12.46
N LEU A 150 -3.13 -0.01 11.13
CA LEU A 150 -2.43 1.08 10.47
C LEU A 150 -2.96 2.46 10.94
N PRO A 151 -2.09 3.49 10.97
CA PRO A 151 -2.54 4.85 11.25
C PRO A 151 -3.66 5.27 10.32
N LYS A 152 -4.72 5.84 10.91
CA LYS A 152 -5.93 6.22 10.17
C LYS A 152 -5.73 7.52 9.41
N GLU A 153 -6.63 7.78 8.47
CA GLU A 153 -6.63 8.97 7.60
C GLU A 153 -7.29 10.18 8.28
N ASP A 154 -7.06 10.33 9.58
CA ASP A 154 -7.59 11.38 10.44
C ASP A 154 -6.51 12.41 10.82
N GLY A 155 -6.95 13.53 11.41
CA GLY A 155 -6.09 14.64 11.83
C GLY A 155 -5.42 14.47 13.19
N VAL A 156 -5.28 13.26 13.73
CA VAL A 156 -4.63 13.06 15.04
C VAL A 156 -3.12 13.38 14.96
N PRO A 157 -2.49 13.79 16.08
CA PRO A 157 -1.07 14.09 16.10
C PRO A 157 -0.19 12.92 15.64
N PHE A 158 0.95 13.24 15.02
CA PHE A 158 1.88 12.22 14.52
C PHE A 158 2.40 11.29 15.62
N SER A 159 2.55 11.77 16.85
CA SER A 159 2.92 10.93 17.99
C SER A 159 1.94 9.76 18.19
N LYS A 160 0.62 9.99 18.02
CA LYS A 160 -0.38 8.91 18.08
C LYS A 160 -0.29 7.97 16.88
N LYS A 161 0.00 8.52 15.69
CA LYS A 161 0.22 7.71 14.47
C LYS A 161 1.47 6.83 14.59
N ILE A 162 2.52 7.30 15.28
CA ILE A 162 3.72 6.51 15.58
C ILE A 162 3.36 5.32 16.48
N GLU A 163 2.57 5.52 17.54
CA GLU A 163 2.12 4.41 18.40
C GLU A 163 1.25 3.40 17.64
N GLN A 164 0.35 3.87 16.76
CA GLN A 164 -0.43 2.99 15.87
C GLN A 164 0.48 2.16 14.94
N ALA A 165 1.51 2.78 14.37
CA ALA A 165 2.49 2.08 13.53
C ALA A 165 3.30 1.02 14.30
N LYS A 166 3.62 1.28 15.58
CA LYS A 166 4.27 0.27 16.45
C LYS A 166 3.35 -0.93 16.67
N GLU A 167 2.08 -0.69 16.97
CA GLU A 167 1.11 -1.78 17.14
C GLU A 167 0.89 -2.56 15.83
N TYR A 168 0.89 -1.90 14.67
CA TYR A 168 0.88 -2.58 13.38
C TYR A 168 2.06 -3.55 13.26
N TRP A 169 3.30 -3.09 13.46
CA TRP A 169 4.49 -3.92 13.27
C TRP A 169 4.70 -5.00 14.33
N LYS A 170 4.23 -4.75 15.55
CA LYS A 170 4.17 -5.76 16.61
C LYS A 170 3.27 -6.94 16.20
N GLY A 171 2.27 -6.68 15.35
CA GLY A 171 1.33 -7.65 14.84
C GLY A 171 0.30 -8.09 15.88
N ASN A 172 -0.67 -8.89 15.44
CA ASN A 172 -1.65 -9.51 16.31
C ASN A 172 -1.89 -10.98 15.92
N ILE A 173 -2.42 -11.76 16.86
CA ILE A 173 -2.71 -13.19 16.66
C ILE A 173 -4.07 -13.40 15.99
N ASN A 174 -4.97 -12.40 16.10
CA ASN A 174 -6.35 -12.49 15.63
C ASN A 174 -6.57 -11.52 14.47
N ASN A 175 -6.31 -11.98 13.25
CA ASN A 175 -6.67 -11.27 12.04
C ASN A 175 -7.48 -12.19 11.11
N ASN A 176 -8.71 -11.78 10.79
CA ASN A 176 -9.60 -12.54 9.91
C ASN A 176 -9.17 -12.49 8.45
N LEU A 177 -8.43 -11.46 8.04
CA LEU A 177 -7.95 -11.29 6.67
C LEU A 177 -6.56 -10.62 6.69
N PRO A 178 -5.50 -11.39 6.99
CA PRO A 178 -4.15 -10.86 7.07
C PRO A 178 -3.66 -10.30 5.74
N GLU A 179 -2.98 -9.16 5.83
CA GLU A 179 -2.22 -8.59 4.72
C GLU A 179 -0.79 -9.11 4.80
N LEU A 180 -0.39 -9.93 3.82
CA LEU A 180 0.97 -10.48 3.80
C LEU A 180 1.88 -9.58 2.97
N LEU A 181 2.89 -8.97 3.58
CA LEU A 181 3.96 -8.28 2.88
C LEU A 181 5.05 -9.29 2.56
N VAL A 182 5.53 -9.36 1.31
CA VAL A 182 6.66 -10.22 0.93
C VAL A 182 7.69 -9.47 0.10
N ASN A 183 8.97 -9.80 0.28
CA ASN A 183 10.07 -9.25 -0.51
C ASN A 183 11.07 -10.34 -0.93
N GLY A 184 12.18 -9.94 -1.57
CA GLY A 184 13.19 -10.84 -2.11
C GLY A 184 12.86 -11.31 -3.53
N LYS A 185 13.29 -12.53 -3.87
CA LYS A 185 13.00 -13.13 -5.18
C LYS A 185 11.64 -13.82 -5.16
N ILE A 186 10.76 -13.43 -6.05
CA ILE A 186 9.39 -13.96 -6.15
C ILE A 186 9.21 -14.53 -7.56
N ILE A 187 8.73 -15.77 -7.67
CA ILE A 187 8.51 -16.45 -8.94
C ILE A 187 7.05 -16.90 -9.00
N VAL A 188 6.37 -16.59 -10.11
CA VAL A 188 5.04 -17.15 -10.39
C VAL A 188 5.20 -18.61 -10.76
N VAL A 189 4.72 -19.52 -9.92
CA VAL A 189 4.84 -20.97 -10.14
C VAL A 189 3.56 -21.59 -10.70
N ASP A 190 2.42 -20.92 -10.53
CA ASP A 190 1.14 -21.40 -11.05
C ASP A 190 0.14 -20.25 -11.25
N ILE A 191 -0.79 -20.43 -12.18
CA ILE A 191 -1.98 -19.58 -12.35
C ILE A 191 -3.16 -20.42 -11.90
N ILE A 192 -3.64 -20.15 -10.68
CA ILE A 192 -4.72 -20.94 -10.07
C ILE A 192 -6.05 -20.63 -10.74
N ASP A 193 -6.32 -19.34 -10.96
CA ASP A 193 -7.52 -18.88 -11.64
C ASP A 193 -7.19 -17.78 -12.64
N ASP A 194 -7.85 -17.82 -13.80
CA ASP A 194 -7.87 -16.76 -14.79
C ASP A 194 -9.31 -16.34 -15.08
N PHE A 195 -9.70 -15.15 -14.61
CA PHE A 195 -11.09 -14.70 -14.60
C PHE A 195 -11.50 -13.94 -15.86
N VAL A 196 -10.55 -13.60 -16.73
CA VAL A 196 -10.80 -12.70 -17.84
C VAL A 196 -10.14 -13.27 -19.09
N ASN A 197 -10.86 -14.06 -19.88
CA ASN A 197 -10.38 -14.48 -21.20
C ASN A 197 -10.16 -13.30 -22.14
#